data_AF-A0A958Q1Z4-F1
#
_entry.id   AF-A0A958Q1Z4-F1
#
_cell.length_a   1.000
_cell.length_b   1.000
_cell.length_c   1.000
_cell.angle_alpha   90.00
_cell.angle_beta   90.00
_cell.angle_gamma   90.00
#
_symmetry.space_group_name_H-M   'P 1'
#
loop_
_entity.id
_entity.type
_entity.pdbx_description
1 polymer ?
#
loop_
_entity_poly.entity_id
_entity_poly.type
_entity_poly.pdbx_seq_one_letter_code
_entity_poly.pdbx_strand_id
1 'polypeptide(L)'
;MVEALAFFSLQRWAFQAVAMTLTAVVIPGFKVTSIFGPFLAVLAIAFINAHVWSAALFFQLPDSITVQAGLLLLVNGAIFWILVKLLPGIEIKGVLPAIAAPVVFTVLTIFVEIYGKEIDWSVVLSSVLEFFGGLREYFSEVKPVAEELSR
;
A
#
# COMPACT_ATOMS: atom_id res chain seq x y z
N MET A 1 -2.57 -20.44 -20.73
CA MET A 1 -1.29 -20.07 -20.07
C MET A 1 -1.18 -18.57 -19.82
N VAL A 2 -1.70 -17.70 -20.69
CA VAL A 2 -1.72 -16.22 -20.50
C VAL A 2 -2.80 -15.76 -19.49
N GLU A 3 -3.95 -16.42 -19.44
CA GLU A 3 -5.06 -16.05 -18.52
C GLU A 3 -4.74 -16.27 -17.04
N ALA A 4 -3.96 -17.31 -16.71
CA ALA A 4 -3.48 -17.54 -15.34
C ALA A 4 -2.54 -16.41 -14.88
N LEU A 5 -1.67 -15.90 -15.77
CA LEU A 5 -0.76 -14.79 -15.48
C LEU A 5 -1.52 -13.47 -15.27
N ALA A 6 -2.67 -13.29 -15.92
CA ALA A 6 -3.51 -12.10 -15.77
C ALA A 6 -4.27 -12.08 -14.43
N PHE A 7 -4.82 -13.20 -13.97
CA PHE A 7 -5.44 -13.28 -12.62
C PHE A 7 -4.41 -13.12 -11.49
N PHE A 8 -3.20 -13.68 -11.65
CA PHE A 8 -2.10 -13.42 -10.72
C PHE A 8 -1.71 -11.94 -10.65
N SER A 9 -1.92 -11.18 -11.73
CA SER A 9 -1.54 -9.77 -11.76
C SER A 9 -2.47 -8.91 -10.90
N LEU A 10 -3.80 -8.99 -11.06
CA LEU A 10 -4.72 -8.05 -10.40
C LEU A 10 -4.73 -8.20 -8.87
N GLN A 11 -4.74 -9.45 -8.37
CA GLN A 11 -4.64 -9.72 -6.95
C GLN A 11 -3.32 -9.20 -6.36
N ARG A 12 -2.20 -9.39 -7.08
CA ARG A 12 -0.90 -8.86 -6.67
C ARG A 12 -0.90 -7.34 -6.61
N TRP A 13 -1.46 -6.65 -7.61
CA TRP A 13 -1.57 -5.19 -7.61
C TRP A 13 -2.41 -4.69 -6.42
N ALA A 14 -3.50 -5.39 -6.09
CA ALA A 14 -4.31 -5.07 -4.92
C ALA A 14 -3.52 -5.26 -3.62
N PHE A 15 -2.81 -6.38 -3.46
CA PHE A 15 -1.98 -6.66 -2.29
C PHE A 15 -0.84 -5.65 -2.12
N GLN A 16 -0.21 -5.24 -3.22
CA GLN A 16 0.81 -4.19 -3.18
C GLN A 16 0.20 -2.83 -2.82
N ALA A 17 -0.99 -2.48 -3.30
CA ALA A 17 -1.66 -1.24 -2.91
C ALA A 17 -2.01 -1.23 -1.41
N VAL A 18 -2.46 -2.37 -0.87
CA VAL A 18 -2.67 -2.55 0.58
C VAL A 18 -1.36 -2.41 1.33
N ALA A 19 -0.29 -3.08 0.89
CA ALA A 19 1.04 -2.97 1.50
C ALA A 19 1.57 -1.54 1.48
N MET A 20 1.36 -0.79 0.40
CA MET A 20 1.72 0.63 0.30
C MET A 20 0.95 1.49 1.31
N THR A 21 -0.36 1.22 1.44
CA THR A 21 -1.21 1.90 2.43
C THR A 21 -0.73 1.62 3.85
N LEU A 22 -0.43 0.35 4.17
CA LEU A 22 0.14 -0.05 5.45
C LEU A 22 1.51 0.60 5.70
N THR A 23 2.34 0.71 4.66
CA THR A 23 3.64 1.41 4.74
C THR A 23 3.46 2.85 5.18
N ALA A 24 2.48 3.56 4.63
CA ALA A 24 2.16 4.93 5.04
C ALA A 24 1.66 5.03 6.48
N VAL A 25 0.99 4.00 7.01
CA VAL A 25 0.59 3.96 8.42
C VAL A 25 1.80 3.71 9.33
N VAL A 26 2.74 2.85 8.93
CA VAL A 26 3.91 2.47 9.74
C VAL A 26 4.99 3.55 9.73
N ILE A 27 5.22 4.22 8.60
CA ILE A 27 6.29 5.20 8.45
C ILE A 27 5.83 6.59 8.89
N PRO A 28 6.41 7.18 9.94
CA PRO A 28 6.07 8.54 10.35
C PRO A 28 6.44 9.53 9.24
N GLY A 29 5.50 10.42 8.92
CA GLY A 29 5.70 11.43 7.87
C GLY A 29 5.35 10.95 6.45
N PHE A 30 4.98 9.68 6.25
CA PHE A 30 4.36 9.21 5.02
C PHE A 30 2.83 9.26 5.18
N LYS A 31 2.13 9.92 4.26
CA LYS A 31 0.68 10.14 4.32
C LYS A 31 0.01 9.76 3.02
N VAL A 32 -1.16 9.15 3.13
CA VAL A 32 -2.08 8.93 2.02
C VAL A 32 -3.14 10.02 2.05
N THR A 33 -3.25 10.79 0.97
CA THR A 33 -4.21 11.90 0.84
C THR A 33 -5.38 11.56 -0.09
N SER A 34 -5.29 10.46 -0.84
CA SER A 34 -6.35 9.96 -1.71
C SER A 34 -6.38 8.44 -1.74
N ILE A 35 -7.57 7.87 -1.89
CA ILE A 35 -7.79 6.42 -2.02
C ILE A 35 -7.01 5.81 -3.20
N PHE A 36 -6.81 6.58 -4.28
CA PHE A 36 -6.07 6.13 -5.47
C PHE A 36 -4.56 6.32 -5.35
N GLY A 37 -4.08 7.09 -4.37
CA GLY A 37 -2.66 7.42 -4.22
C GLY A 37 -1.75 6.18 -4.09
N PRO A 38 -2.05 5.22 -3.20
CA PRO A 38 -1.25 4.01 -3.04
C PRO A 38 -1.19 3.17 -4.32
N PHE A 39 -2.28 3.11 -5.07
CA PHE A 39 -2.32 2.36 -6.33
C PHE A 39 -1.44 3.02 -7.40
N LEU A 40 -1.52 4.35 -7.56
CA LEU A 40 -0.64 5.09 -8.47
C LEU A 40 0.84 4.96 -8.09
N ALA A 41 1.14 4.93 -6.79
CA ALA A 41 2.49 4.71 -6.29
C ALA A 41 3.05 3.36 -6.70
N VAL A 42 2.27 2.30 -6.50
CA VAL A 42 2.65 0.94 -6.90
C VAL A 42 2.85 0.86 -8.42
N LEU A 43 1.95 1.43 -9.22
CA LEU A 43 2.09 1.47 -10.68
C LEU A 43 3.38 2.19 -11.11
N ALA A 44 3.66 3.35 -10.53
CA ALA A 44 4.86 4.12 -10.86
C ALA A 44 6.14 3.37 -10.45
N ILE A 45 6.15 2.76 -9.26
CA ILE A 45 7.30 1.95 -8.79
C ILE A 45 7.51 0.76 -9.70
N ALA A 46 6.46 0.05 -10.09
CA ALA A 46 6.55 -1.05 -11.03
C ALA A 46 7.08 -0.60 -12.41
N PHE A 47 6.65 0.57 -12.88
CA PHE A 47 7.13 1.16 -14.12
C PHE A 47 8.63 1.49 -14.06
N ILE A 48 9.08 2.14 -12.98
CA ILE A 48 10.49 2.44 -12.72
C ILE A 48 11.32 1.15 -12.61
N ASN A 49 10.81 0.15 -11.89
CA ASN A 49 11.47 -1.14 -11.75
C ASN A 49 11.63 -1.89 -13.08
N ALA A 50 10.70 -1.70 -14.02
CA ALA A 50 10.74 -2.33 -15.33
C ALA A 50 11.69 -1.63 -16.32
N HIS A 51 11.92 -0.32 -16.20
CA HIS A 51 12.65 0.46 -17.22
C HIS A 51 13.95 1.11 -16.76
N VAL A 52 14.02 1.54 -15.50
CA VAL A 52 15.10 2.41 -15.02
C VAL A 52 16.02 1.66 -14.08
N TRP A 53 15.47 0.99 -13.08
CA TRP A 53 16.26 0.41 -12.01
C TRP A 53 15.50 -0.69 -11.28
N SER A 54 16.00 -1.93 -11.29
CA SER A 54 15.36 -3.03 -10.58
C SER A 54 15.66 -2.99 -9.09
N ALA A 55 14.66 -2.68 -8.26
CA ALA A 55 14.76 -2.82 -6.81
C ALA A 55 15.13 -4.25 -6.37
N ALA A 56 14.94 -5.28 -7.21
CA ALA A 56 15.34 -6.65 -6.91
C ALA A 56 16.88 -6.82 -6.81
N LEU A 57 17.66 -5.91 -7.38
CA LEU A 57 19.12 -5.85 -7.17
C LEU A 57 19.47 -5.63 -5.69
N PHE A 58 18.55 -5.06 -4.89
CA PHE A 58 18.72 -4.92 -3.45
C PHE A 58 18.77 -6.26 -2.72
N PHE A 59 18.05 -7.29 -3.19
CA PHE A 59 18.06 -8.62 -2.57
C PHE A 59 19.25 -9.48 -2.97
N GLN A 60 20.07 -9.04 -3.93
CA GLN A 60 21.40 -9.60 -4.17
C GLN A 60 22.41 -9.04 -3.16
N LEU A 61 21.98 -8.94 -1.89
CA LEU A 61 22.80 -8.44 -0.80
C LEU A 61 24.06 -9.32 -0.70
N PRO A 62 25.25 -8.72 -0.84
CA PRO A 62 26.48 -9.42 -0.49
C PRO A 62 26.38 -9.88 0.97
N ASP A 63 26.95 -11.02 1.32
CA ASP A 63 26.91 -11.61 2.68
C ASP A 63 27.54 -10.72 3.79
N SER A 64 27.93 -9.50 3.46
CA SER A 64 28.51 -8.51 4.36
C SER A 64 27.79 -7.15 4.22
N ILE A 65 27.61 -6.46 5.36
CA ILE A 65 27.17 -5.06 5.41
C ILE A 65 28.26 -4.21 4.76
N THR A 66 28.11 -4.02 3.46
CA THR A 66 29.07 -3.32 2.60
C THR A 66 28.58 -1.92 2.30
N VAL A 67 29.52 -1.05 1.93
CA VAL A 67 29.22 0.29 1.39
C VAL A 67 28.24 0.20 0.21
N GLN A 68 28.28 -0.89 -0.56
CA GLN A 68 27.35 -1.18 -1.65
C GLN A 68 25.89 -1.31 -1.15
N ALA A 69 25.64 -2.06 -0.07
CA ALA A 69 24.30 -2.20 0.49
C ALA A 69 23.74 -0.84 0.98
N GLY A 70 24.58 -0.03 1.61
CA GLY A 70 24.23 1.34 2.02
C GLY A 70 23.89 2.25 0.83
N LEU A 71 24.71 2.22 -0.22
CA LEU A 71 24.46 2.99 -1.45
C LEU A 71 23.15 2.56 -2.14
N LEU A 72 22.89 1.26 -2.22
CA LEU A 72 21.63 0.74 -2.80
C LEU A 72 20.41 1.22 -2.02
N LEU A 73 20.49 1.23 -0.68
CA LEU A 73 19.42 1.72 0.19
C LEU A 73 19.18 3.23 -0.02
N LEU A 74 20.25 4.02 -0.12
CA LEU A 74 20.15 5.46 -0.39
C LEU A 74 19.57 5.75 -1.77
N VAL A 75 20.00 5.02 -2.81
CA VAL A 75 19.50 5.20 -4.18
C VAL A 75 18.03 4.80 -4.28
N ASN A 76 17.64 3.64 -3.74
CA ASN A 76 16.23 3.24 -3.71
C ASN A 76 15.36 4.24 -2.95
N GLY A 77 15.87 4.74 -1.81
CA GLY A 77 15.22 5.81 -1.05
C GLY A 77 15.05 7.10 -1.84
N ALA A 78 16.09 7.52 -2.57
CA ALA A 78 16.07 8.72 -3.40
C ALA A 78 15.08 8.59 -4.57
N ILE A 79 15.07 7.43 -5.26
CA ILE A 79 14.11 7.14 -6.34
C ILE A 79 12.69 7.20 -5.78
N PHE A 80 12.43 6.52 -4.66
CA PHE A 80 11.12 6.54 -4.02
C PHE A 80 10.71 7.96 -3.62
N TRP A 81 11.62 8.74 -3.03
CA TRP A 81 11.36 10.12 -2.62
C TRP A 81 10.93 11.01 -3.78
N ILE A 82 11.65 10.93 -4.90
CA ILE A 82 11.35 11.69 -6.12
C ILE A 82 9.98 11.26 -6.64
N LEU A 83 9.73 9.95 -6.70
CA LEU A 83 8.49 9.39 -7.21
C LEU A 83 7.27 9.84 -6.39
N VAL A 84 7.33 9.74 -5.05
CA VAL A 84 6.22 10.18 -4.18
C VAL A 84 5.93 11.67 -4.34
N LYS A 85 6.94 12.51 -4.59
CA LYS A 85 6.72 13.95 -4.84
C LYS A 85 6.03 14.26 -6.16
N LEU A 86 6.15 13.37 -7.15
CA LEU A 86 5.54 13.54 -8.47
C LEU A 86 4.12 12.99 -8.53
N LEU A 87 3.74 12.12 -7.59
CA LEU A 87 2.46 11.45 -7.61
C LEU A 87 1.41 12.18 -6.78
N PRO A 88 0.20 12.37 -7.30
CA PRO A 88 -0.91 12.85 -6.50
C PRO A 88 -1.39 11.75 -5.54
N GLY A 89 -1.93 12.16 -4.39
CA GLY A 89 -2.61 11.25 -3.46
C GLY A 89 -1.71 10.61 -2.41
N ILE A 90 -0.40 10.86 -2.44
CA ILE A 90 0.55 10.45 -1.40
C ILE A 90 1.57 11.56 -1.14
N GLU A 91 2.03 11.66 0.11
CA GLU A 91 2.99 12.68 0.52
C GLU A 91 3.99 12.09 1.50
N ILE A 92 5.28 12.40 1.34
CA ILE A 92 6.32 11.98 2.28
C ILE A 92 7.14 13.18 2.77
N LYS A 93 7.22 13.34 4.08
CA LYS A 93 7.92 14.44 4.75
C LYS A 93 9.21 13.93 5.40
N GLY A 94 10.34 14.41 4.90
CA GLY A 94 11.67 14.07 5.41
C GLY A 94 12.38 13.00 4.58
N VAL A 95 13.72 13.02 4.67
CA VAL A 95 14.60 12.11 3.91
C VAL A 95 14.63 10.72 4.53
N LEU A 96 14.67 10.62 5.86
CA LEU A 96 14.67 9.33 6.57
C LEU A 96 13.43 8.47 6.27
N PRO A 97 12.19 9.00 6.34
CA PRO A 97 11.01 8.27 5.90
C PRO A 97 11.11 7.77 4.46
N ALA A 98 11.68 8.57 3.56
CA ALA A 98 11.77 8.20 2.15
C ALA A 98 12.78 7.08 1.88
N ILE A 99 13.82 6.97 2.70
CA ILE A 99 14.77 5.86 2.67
C ILE A 99 14.17 4.59 3.29
N ALA A 100 13.45 4.73 4.41
CA ALA A 100 12.86 3.59 5.10
C ALA A 100 11.63 3.01 4.38
N ALA A 101 10.83 3.86 3.73
CA ALA A 101 9.60 3.47 3.06
C ALA A 101 9.75 2.34 2.02
N PRO A 102 10.70 2.35 1.06
CA PRO A 102 10.84 1.25 0.11
C PRO A 102 11.23 -0.08 0.78
N VAL A 103 11.99 -0.05 1.87
CA VAL A 103 12.33 -1.25 2.64
C VAL A 103 11.09 -1.81 3.33
N VAL A 104 10.37 -0.95 4.08
CA VAL A 104 9.14 -1.34 4.78
C VAL A 104 8.06 -1.79 3.81
N PHE A 105 7.90 -1.09 2.69
CA PHE A 105 6.98 -1.46 1.62
C PHE A 105 7.26 -2.85 1.07
N THR A 106 8.53 -3.19 0.88
CA THR A 106 8.89 -4.51 0.37
C THR A 106 8.59 -5.61 1.39
N VAL A 107 8.93 -5.39 2.66
CA VAL A 107 8.62 -6.33 3.75
C VAL A 107 7.11 -6.53 3.89
N LEU A 108 6.34 -5.45 3.89
CA LEU A 108 4.88 -5.52 3.97
C LEU A 108 4.25 -6.15 2.74
N THR A 109 4.83 -5.95 1.55
CA THR A 109 4.38 -6.64 0.33
C THR A 109 4.53 -8.15 0.48
N ILE A 110 5.70 -8.62 0.93
CA ILE A 110 5.95 -10.05 1.18
C ILE A 110 4.94 -10.58 2.22
N PHE A 111 4.76 -9.85 3.32
CA PHE A 111 3.82 -10.23 4.37
C PHE A 111 2.39 -10.34 3.83
N VAL A 112 1.87 -9.30 3.18
CA VAL A 112 0.51 -9.29 2.63
C VAL A 112 0.33 -10.37 1.55
N GLU A 113 1.35 -10.63 0.71
CA GLU A 113 1.25 -11.69 -0.30
C GLU A 113 1.23 -13.11 0.29
N ILE A 114 1.89 -13.33 1.44
CA ILE A 114 1.87 -14.62 2.15
C ILE A 114 0.52 -14.80 2.85
N TYR A 115 0.19 -13.90 3.78
CA TYR A 115 -1.01 -14.06 4.62
C TYR A 115 -2.31 -13.76 3.86
N GLY A 116 -2.30 -12.82 2.91
CA GLY A 116 -3.47 -12.45 2.12
C GLY A 116 -4.02 -13.56 1.23
N LYS A 117 -3.22 -14.59 0.94
CA LYS A 117 -3.67 -15.80 0.23
C LYS A 117 -4.35 -16.81 1.14
N GLU A 118 -4.02 -16.78 2.44
CA GLU A 118 -4.59 -17.68 3.44
C GLU A 118 -5.89 -17.13 4.05
N ILE A 119 -6.16 -15.84 3.88
CA ILE A 119 -7.39 -15.20 4.34
C ILE A 119 -8.57 -15.67 3.50
N ASP A 120 -9.61 -16.15 4.18
CA ASP A 120 -10.92 -16.41 3.57
C ASP A 120 -11.66 -15.09 3.31
N TRP A 121 -11.56 -14.62 2.07
CA TRP A 121 -12.19 -13.38 1.62
C TRP A 121 -13.71 -13.39 1.71
N SER A 122 -14.35 -14.57 1.80
CA SER A 122 -15.80 -14.66 2.00
C SER A 122 -16.21 -14.14 3.37
N VAL A 123 -15.44 -14.48 4.41
CA VAL A 123 -15.66 -14.05 5.79
C VAL A 123 -15.39 -12.55 5.96
N VAL A 124 -14.33 -12.04 5.32
CA VAL A 124 -14.04 -10.60 5.34
C VAL A 124 -15.17 -9.82 4.66
N LEU A 125 -15.66 -10.30 3.51
CA LEU A 125 -16.74 -9.64 2.79
C LEU A 125 -18.05 -9.64 3.58
N SER A 126 -18.42 -10.76 4.20
CA SER A 126 -19.63 -10.81 5.04
C SER A 126 -19.53 -9.85 6.22
N SER A 127 -18.39 -9.81 6.90
CA SER A 127 -18.15 -8.89 8.02
C SER A 127 -18.30 -7.41 7.62
N VAL A 128 -17.81 -7.05 6.44
CA VAL A 128 -17.96 -5.69 5.89
C VAL A 128 -19.41 -5.39 5.54
N LEU A 129 -20.11 -6.32 4.87
CA LEU A 129 -21.51 -6.15 4.50
C LEU A 129 -22.42 -6.05 5.72
N GLU A 130 -22.16 -6.83 6.76
CA GLU A 130 -22.87 -6.77 8.05
C GLU A 130 -22.64 -5.42 8.74
N PHE A 131 -21.40 -4.93 8.77
CA PHE A 131 -21.11 -3.60 9.31
C PHE A 131 -21.87 -2.49 8.58
N PHE A 132 -21.89 -2.51 7.24
CA PHE A 132 -22.67 -1.55 6.46
C PHE A 132 -24.18 -1.71 6.65
N GLY A 133 -24.67 -2.95 6.82
CA GLY A 133 -26.04 -3.24 7.20
C GLY A 133 -26.42 -2.59 8.54
N GLY A 134 -25.58 -2.78 9.56
CA GLY A 134 -25.77 -2.18 10.87
C GLY A 134 -25.73 -0.64 10.86
N LEU A 135 -24.84 -0.05 10.05
CA LEU A 135 -24.84 1.40 9.85
C LEU A 135 -26.14 1.89 9.19
N ARG A 136 -26.62 1.20 8.17
CA ARG A 136 -27.89 1.55 7.50
C ARG A 136 -29.06 1.52 8.48
N GLU A 137 -29.10 0.50 9.34
CA GLU A 137 -30.13 0.32 10.34
C GLU A 137 -30.06 1.43 11.42
N TYR A 138 -28.87 1.71 11.95
CA TYR A 138 -28.63 2.83 12.87
C TYR A 138 -29.13 4.17 12.29
N PHE A 139 -28.80 4.48 11.03
CA PHE A 139 -29.25 5.72 10.40
C PHE A 139 -30.76 5.74 10.09
N SER A 140 -31.39 4.58 9.90
CA SER A 140 -32.84 4.49 9.76
C SER A 140 -33.60 4.71 11.06
N GLU A 141 -33.02 4.29 12.20
CA GLU A 141 -33.59 4.51 13.53
C GLU A 141 -33.37 5.92 14.07
N VAL A 142 -32.28 6.59 13.67
CA VAL A 142 -32.01 7.98 14.07
C VAL A 142 -32.93 8.99 13.36
N LYS A 143 -33.40 8.67 12.15
CA LYS A 143 -34.27 9.55 11.35
C LYS A 143 -35.58 9.96 12.05
N PRO A 144 -36.36 9.05 12.68
CA PRO A 144 -37.59 9.42 13.39
C PRO A 144 -37.37 10.25 14.67
N VAL A 145 -36.24 10.06 15.39
CA VAL A 145 -35.95 10.80 16.63
C VAL A 145 -35.64 12.28 16.37
N ALA A 146 -35.00 12.59 15.23
CA ALA A 146 -34.69 13.96 14.85
C ALA A 146 -35.94 14.77 14.44
N GLU A 147 -36.97 14.12 13.89
CA GLU A 147 -38.26 14.77 13.55
C GLU A 147 -39.09 15.08 14.81
N GLU A 148 -39.05 14.21 15.82
CA GLU A 148 -39.81 14.37 17.07
C GLU A 148 -39.28 15.51 17.96
N LEU A 149 -37.97 15.77 17.94
CA LEU A 149 -37.34 16.89 18.67
C LEU A 149 -37.48 18.26 17.97
N SER A 150 -38.02 18.29 16.74
CA SER A 150 -38.22 19.51 15.94
C SER A 150 -39.66 20.04 15.95
N ARG A 151 -40.57 19.34 16.64
CA ARG A 151 -41.95 19.78 16.95
C ARG A 151 -42.04 20.31 18.37
#